data_AF-A0A8D9ASX2-F1
#
_entry.id   AF-A0A8D9ASX2-F1
#
_cell.length_a   1.000
_cell.length_b   1.000
_cell.length_c   1.000
_cell.angle_alpha   90.00
_cell.angle_beta   90.00
_cell.angle_gamma   90.00
#
_symmetry.space_group_name_H-M   'P 1'
#
loop_
_entity.id
_entity.type
_entity.pdbx_description
1 polymer ?
#
loop_
_entity_poly.entity_id
_entity_poly.type
_entity_poly.pdbx_seq_one_letter_code
_entity_poly.pdbx_strand_id
1 'polypeptide(L)'
;MAKPASSLIFKIAFYLVSRHAYSVLDVRDMDGTRLLQLRNPWGHFSWKGDWSDDSNLWTPELRETLMPRGASDGVFWISFEDVLKYFDCIDICKVHCAGWNEVRLSGTLPPLCSVRHLSCVLLTVLEPTEAEFTLFQEGQRNSEKSQRSQLDLCVVILRTKLSSSDVATSAQVGKLIEHSKRQVRGFVGCQKMLEPDLYVVVCLAFNHWHTGICDATLYPEYVLAIHSSKRVLVEQIEPSEHILADTIISLTLAKGQRHEGREGMTAYYLTKGWAGLVVMVENRHENRWIHVRCDCQESYNVVSTRGQLKTVDCVPPLHRQVIIVLTQLEGSGGFSIAHRLTHRLASSGGLHDWGPPGISHMPPLDAVVEGLHSPRLIT
;
A
#
# COMPACT_ATOMS: atom_id res chain seq x y z
N MET A 1 -46.02 -22.00 -11.38
CA MET A 1 -46.21 -20.55 -11.13
C MET A 1 -44.87 -19.96 -10.72
N ALA A 2 -44.19 -19.28 -11.64
CA ALA A 2 -42.92 -18.61 -11.40
C ALA A 2 -43.18 -17.19 -10.87
N LYS A 3 -42.48 -16.78 -9.80
CA LYS A 3 -42.47 -15.39 -9.33
C LYS A 3 -41.77 -14.51 -10.38
N PRO A 4 -42.28 -13.31 -10.70
CA PRO A 4 -41.59 -12.40 -11.61
C PRO A 4 -40.34 -11.84 -10.94
N ALA A 5 -39.29 -11.66 -11.74
CA ALA A 5 -38.06 -10.99 -11.34
C ALA A 5 -38.39 -9.57 -10.87
N SER A 6 -38.01 -9.25 -9.63
CA SER A 6 -38.01 -7.88 -9.13
C SER A 6 -37.00 -7.07 -9.94
N SER A 7 -37.52 -6.11 -10.71
CA SER A 7 -36.74 -5.08 -11.38
C SER A 7 -35.89 -4.32 -10.36
N LEU A 8 -34.57 -4.22 -10.62
CA LEU A 8 -33.72 -3.24 -9.95
C LEU A 8 -34.25 -1.84 -10.32
N ILE A 9 -35.03 -1.24 -9.45
CA ILE A 9 -35.37 0.18 -9.54
C ILE A 9 -34.10 0.93 -9.11
N PHE A 10 -33.31 1.38 -10.09
CA PHE A 10 -32.28 2.38 -9.83
C PHE A 10 -32.96 3.59 -9.18
N LYS A 11 -32.52 3.99 -7.98
CA LYS A 11 -32.91 5.29 -7.45
C LYS A 11 -32.25 6.33 -8.34
N ILE A 12 -33.08 7.03 -9.11
CA ILE A 12 -32.70 8.13 -9.97
C ILE A 12 -33.01 9.42 -9.21
N ALA A 13 -31.99 10.04 -8.61
CA ALA A 13 -32.13 11.36 -8.00
C ALA A 13 -31.72 12.40 -9.05
N PHE A 14 -32.62 13.34 -9.40
CA PHE A 14 -32.35 14.37 -10.42
C PHE A 14 -31.76 13.83 -11.73
N TYR A 15 -32.20 12.63 -12.16
CA TYR A 15 -31.71 11.96 -13.37
C TYR A 15 -30.25 11.47 -13.30
N LEU A 16 -29.62 11.47 -12.12
CA LEU A 16 -28.38 10.74 -11.86
C LEU A 16 -28.66 9.29 -11.51
N VAL A 17 -27.99 8.38 -12.21
CA VAL A 17 -28.05 6.94 -11.98
C VAL A 17 -27.07 6.58 -10.87
N SER A 18 -27.58 5.95 -9.82
CA SER A 18 -26.74 5.47 -8.71
C SER A 18 -25.84 4.30 -9.12
N ARG A 19 -24.64 4.24 -8.53
CA ARG A 19 -23.61 3.21 -8.80
C ARG A 19 -23.21 3.11 -10.28
N HIS A 20 -23.10 4.25 -10.94
CA HIS A 20 -22.76 4.36 -12.35
C HIS A 20 -21.62 5.36 -12.56
N ALA A 21 -20.76 5.09 -13.54
CA ALA A 21 -19.62 5.94 -13.85
C ALA A 21 -20.00 7.03 -14.85
N TYR A 22 -19.57 8.26 -14.58
CA TYR A 22 -19.71 9.42 -15.46
C TYR A 22 -18.33 9.93 -15.84
N SER A 23 -18.18 10.46 -17.06
CA SER A 23 -16.92 11.07 -17.50
C SER A 23 -16.93 12.57 -17.24
N VAL A 24 -15.87 13.10 -16.63
CA VAL A 24 -15.64 14.55 -16.54
C VAL A 24 -15.03 15.01 -17.87
N LEU A 25 -15.68 15.95 -18.55
CA LEU A 25 -15.26 16.47 -19.85
C LEU A 25 -14.55 17.83 -19.74
N ASP A 26 -15.07 18.71 -18.89
CA ASP A 26 -14.53 20.06 -18.68
C ASP A 26 -14.77 20.52 -17.24
N VAL A 27 -13.93 21.43 -16.75
CA VAL A 27 -14.03 22.05 -15.43
C VAL A 27 -13.74 23.53 -15.58
N ARG A 28 -14.68 24.39 -15.16
CA ARG A 28 -14.60 25.84 -15.34
C ARG A 28 -14.87 26.57 -14.03
N ASP A 29 -14.10 27.62 -13.80
CA ASP A 29 -14.35 28.61 -12.75
C ASP A 29 -14.58 29.96 -13.43
N MET A 30 -15.81 30.46 -13.35
CA MET A 30 -16.22 31.73 -13.93
C MET A 30 -16.81 32.60 -12.84
N ASP A 31 -16.08 33.65 -12.47
CA ASP A 31 -16.48 34.63 -11.45
C ASP A 31 -16.92 34.00 -10.12
N GLY A 32 -16.22 32.95 -9.69
CA GLY A 32 -16.50 32.21 -8.45
C GLY A 32 -17.54 31.09 -8.61
N THR A 33 -18.16 30.95 -9.78
CA THR A 33 -19.04 29.84 -10.11
C THR A 33 -18.22 28.68 -10.68
N ARG A 34 -18.08 27.62 -9.89
CA ARG A 34 -17.33 26.41 -10.27
C ARG A 34 -18.27 25.35 -10.85
N LEU A 35 -18.12 25.06 -12.13
CA LEU A 35 -18.96 24.13 -12.88
C LEU A 35 -18.14 22.98 -13.47
N LEU A 36 -18.73 21.80 -13.47
CA LEU A 36 -18.17 20.60 -14.09
C LEU A 36 -19.11 20.13 -15.21
N GLN A 37 -18.54 19.81 -16.36
CA GLN A 37 -19.27 19.17 -17.45
C GLN A 37 -19.10 17.67 -17.33
N LEU A 38 -20.20 16.95 -17.08
CA LEU A 38 -20.23 15.51 -16.96
C LEU A 38 -20.93 14.86 -18.16
N ARG A 39 -20.54 13.63 -18.48
CA ARG A 39 -21.19 12.80 -19.49
C ARG A 39 -21.63 11.47 -18.91
N ASN A 40 -22.91 11.14 -19.11
CA ASN A 40 -23.44 9.80 -18.95
C ASN A 40 -23.06 8.94 -20.16
N PRO A 41 -22.31 7.83 -19.97
CA PRO A 41 -21.96 6.92 -21.07
C PRO A 41 -23.16 6.29 -21.77
N TRP A 42 -24.32 6.17 -21.10
CA TRP A 42 -25.54 5.63 -21.70
C TRP A 42 -26.24 6.59 -22.65
N GLY A 43 -25.80 7.85 -22.73
CA GLY A 43 -26.37 8.84 -23.66
C GLY A 43 -27.80 9.27 -23.33
N HIS A 44 -28.35 8.86 -22.19
CA HIS A 44 -29.68 9.25 -21.72
C HIS A 44 -29.62 9.57 -20.22
N PHE A 45 -30.63 10.25 -19.69
CA PHE A 45 -30.68 10.77 -18.31
C PHE A 45 -29.64 11.89 -18.06
N SER A 46 -30.09 13.13 -18.22
CA SER A 46 -29.32 14.35 -17.97
C SER A 46 -29.77 15.01 -16.67
N TRP A 47 -28.82 15.56 -15.92
CA TRP A 47 -29.05 16.30 -14.68
C TRP A 47 -30.19 17.31 -14.79
N LYS A 48 -31.05 17.36 -13.76
CA LYS A 48 -32.20 18.28 -13.67
C LYS A 48 -32.14 19.25 -12.47
N GLY A 49 -30.98 19.41 -11.83
CA GLY A 49 -30.78 20.40 -10.77
C GLY A 49 -30.17 21.70 -11.29
N ASP A 50 -29.44 22.39 -10.42
CA ASP A 50 -28.78 23.67 -10.74
C ASP A 50 -27.78 23.50 -11.88
N TRP A 51 -27.78 24.43 -12.84
CA TRP A 51 -26.98 24.37 -14.07
C TRP A 51 -27.32 23.24 -15.04
N SER A 52 -28.46 22.55 -14.85
CA SER A 52 -29.06 21.75 -15.92
C SER A 52 -29.38 22.59 -17.16
N ASP A 53 -29.60 21.94 -18.30
CA ASP A 53 -29.85 22.62 -19.60
C ASP A 53 -31.02 23.62 -19.55
N ASP A 54 -32.01 23.34 -18.70
CA ASP A 54 -33.23 24.14 -18.49
C ASP A 54 -33.14 25.08 -17.26
N SER A 55 -31.97 25.18 -16.62
CA SER A 55 -31.80 25.96 -15.39
C SER A 55 -31.88 27.47 -15.65
N ASN A 56 -32.60 28.19 -14.78
CA ASN A 56 -32.70 29.64 -14.83
C ASN A 56 -31.42 30.36 -14.33
N LEU A 57 -30.44 29.62 -13.84
CA LEU A 57 -29.16 30.16 -13.36
C LEU A 57 -28.22 30.56 -14.51
N TRP A 58 -28.49 30.06 -15.72
CA TRP A 58 -27.73 30.42 -16.90
C TRP A 58 -27.95 31.89 -17.28
N THR A 59 -26.88 32.69 -17.22
CA THR A 59 -26.87 33.98 -17.92
C THR A 59 -26.62 33.74 -19.42
N PRO A 60 -27.07 34.64 -20.31
CA PRO A 60 -26.80 34.54 -21.74
C PRO A 60 -25.31 34.36 -22.06
N GLU A 61 -24.44 35.09 -21.35
CA GLU A 61 -22.99 35.07 -21.56
C GLU A 61 -22.38 33.72 -21.17
N LEU A 62 -22.78 33.17 -20.01
CA LEU A 62 -22.32 31.85 -19.55
C LEU A 62 -22.80 30.74 -20.47
N ARG A 63 -24.06 30.82 -20.92
CA ARG A 63 -24.65 29.82 -21.81
C ARG A 63 -23.97 29.80 -23.17
N GLU A 64 -23.67 30.96 -23.74
CA GLU A 64 -22.93 31.07 -25.00
C GLU A 64 -21.50 30.53 -24.87
N THR A 65 -20.83 30.83 -23.74
CA THR A 65 -19.45 30.42 -23.49
C THR A 65 -19.31 28.91 -23.24
N LEU A 66 -20.20 28.33 -22.44
CA LEU A 66 -20.08 26.95 -21.92
C LEU A 66 -20.96 25.94 -22.65
N MET A 67 -22.00 26.40 -23.35
CA MET A 67 -22.90 25.57 -24.16
C MET A 67 -23.09 26.14 -25.58
N PRO A 68 -22.01 26.45 -26.34
CA PRO A 68 -22.11 27.07 -27.66
C PRO A 68 -22.86 26.19 -28.68
N ARG A 69 -22.96 24.88 -28.44
CA ARG A 69 -23.67 23.89 -29.28
C ARG A 69 -25.00 23.42 -28.67
N GLY A 70 -25.44 24.04 -27.58
CA GLY A 70 -26.65 23.66 -26.86
C GLY A 70 -26.51 22.36 -26.05
N ALA A 71 -27.65 21.84 -25.60
CA ALA A 71 -27.75 20.60 -24.85
C ALA A 71 -27.35 19.40 -25.74
N SER A 72 -26.63 18.46 -25.16
CA SER A 72 -26.24 17.21 -25.83
C SER A 72 -26.68 16.03 -24.97
N ASP A 73 -27.20 14.99 -25.62
CA ASP A 73 -27.74 13.83 -24.93
C ASP A 73 -26.73 13.19 -23.97
N GLY A 74 -27.09 13.18 -22.69
CA GLY A 74 -26.27 12.67 -21.61
C GLY A 74 -25.09 13.55 -21.20
N VAL A 75 -24.86 14.72 -21.81
CA VAL A 75 -23.84 15.69 -21.38
C VAL A 75 -24.52 16.87 -20.69
N PHE A 76 -24.06 17.21 -19.48
CA PHE A 76 -24.67 18.28 -18.69
C PHE A 76 -23.64 18.98 -17.83
N TRP A 77 -23.92 20.23 -17.48
CA TRP A 77 -23.18 20.96 -16.45
C TRP A 77 -23.82 20.75 -15.08
N ILE A 78 -22.99 20.77 -14.05
CA ILE A 78 -23.40 20.63 -12.65
C ILE A 78 -22.48 21.50 -11.78
N SER A 79 -23.03 22.05 -10.69
CA SER A 79 -22.24 22.80 -9.73
C SER A 79 -21.22 21.91 -9.03
N PHE A 80 -20.05 22.44 -8.67
CA PHE A 80 -19.08 21.69 -7.88
C PHE A 80 -19.66 21.23 -6.52
N GLU A 81 -20.54 22.04 -5.92
CA GLU A 81 -21.21 21.70 -4.65
C GLU A 81 -22.12 20.47 -4.79
N ASP A 82 -22.87 20.39 -5.89
CA ASP A 82 -23.69 19.22 -6.18
C ASP A 82 -22.83 18.00 -6.50
N VAL A 83 -21.68 18.17 -7.18
CA VAL A 83 -20.74 17.06 -7.38
C VAL A 83 -20.30 16.47 -6.04
N LEU A 84 -19.93 17.31 -5.06
CA LEU A 84 -19.56 16.86 -3.72
C LEU A 84 -20.71 16.19 -2.95
N LYS A 85 -21.96 16.50 -3.29
CA LYS A 85 -23.16 15.97 -2.64
C LYS A 85 -23.61 14.63 -3.24
N TYR A 86 -23.48 14.46 -4.55
CA TYR A 86 -24.04 13.33 -5.28
C TYR A 86 -23.00 12.29 -5.76
N PHE A 87 -21.72 12.63 -5.80
CA PHE A 87 -20.65 11.73 -6.23
C PHE A 87 -19.70 11.40 -5.08
N ASP A 88 -19.42 10.11 -4.89
CA ASP A 88 -18.56 9.62 -3.82
C ASP A 88 -17.06 9.65 -4.20
N CYS A 89 -16.75 9.55 -5.49
CA CYS A 89 -15.37 9.41 -5.97
C CYS A 89 -15.17 10.04 -7.36
N ILE A 90 -13.94 10.50 -7.61
CA ILE A 90 -13.45 10.95 -8.91
C ILE A 90 -12.14 10.19 -9.18
N ASP A 91 -12.11 9.43 -10.26
CA ASP A 91 -10.93 8.70 -10.72
C ASP A 91 -10.21 9.48 -11.82
N ILE A 92 -8.91 9.73 -11.65
CA ILE A 92 -8.08 10.43 -12.62
C ILE A 92 -7.03 9.47 -13.17
N CYS A 93 -7.09 9.21 -14.47
CA CYS A 93 -6.03 8.52 -15.19
C CYS A 93 -5.05 9.55 -15.76
N LYS A 94 -3.87 9.68 -15.15
CA LYS A 94 -2.80 10.52 -15.68
C LYS A 94 -2.19 9.84 -16.90
N VAL A 95 -2.22 10.52 -18.04
CA VAL A 95 -1.47 10.11 -19.23
C VAL A 95 -0.29 11.05 -19.35
N HIS A 96 0.92 10.52 -19.18
CA HIS A 96 2.13 11.30 -19.41
C HIS A 96 2.26 11.58 -20.91
N CYS A 97 2.26 12.86 -21.29
CA CYS A 97 2.49 13.29 -22.67
C CYS A 97 3.98 13.17 -23.04
N ALA A 98 4.31 13.39 -24.32
CA ALA A 98 5.64 13.17 -24.88
C ALA A 98 6.78 13.70 -23.98
N GLY A 99 7.78 12.84 -23.70
CA GLY A 99 8.99 13.20 -22.93
C GLY A 99 9.24 12.32 -21.69
N TRP A 100 8.23 11.59 -21.21
CA TRP A 100 8.41 10.62 -20.12
C TRP A 100 8.89 9.27 -20.64
N ASN A 101 9.68 8.58 -19.80
CA ASN A 101 10.19 7.23 -20.04
C ASN A 101 9.41 6.24 -19.17
N GLU A 102 9.14 5.05 -19.71
CA GLU A 102 8.43 3.99 -19.00
C GLU A 102 9.30 2.72 -18.96
N VAL A 103 9.40 2.12 -17.77
CA VAL A 103 9.97 0.79 -17.57
C VAL A 103 8.95 -0.06 -16.82
N ARG A 104 8.71 -1.28 -17.30
CA ARG A 104 7.84 -2.26 -16.63
C ARG A 104 8.63 -3.50 -16.26
N LEU A 105 8.49 -3.91 -15.01
CA LEU A 105 9.17 -5.07 -14.45
C LEU A 105 8.13 -6.01 -13.85
N SER A 106 8.17 -7.27 -14.26
CA SER A 106 7.36 -8.32 -13.65
C SER A 106 8.10 -8.98 -12.48
N GLY A 107 7.36 -9.45 -11.49
CA GLY A 107 7.90 -10.20 -10.36
C GLY A 107 6.83 -10.99 -9.62
N THR A 108 7.25 -11.71 -8.58
CA THR A 108 6.36 -12.52 -7.74
C THR A 108 6.40 -12.09 -6.28
N LEU A 109 5.28 -12.22 -5.58
CA LEU A 109 5.15 -11.98 -4.15
C LEU A 109 5.01 -13.32 -3.41
N PRO A 110 6.11 -13.98 -3.00
CA PRO A 110 6.03 -15.21 -2.22
C PRO A 110 5.38 -14.97 -0.85
N PRO A 111 4.66 -15.94 -0.28
CA PRO A 111 4.08 -15.86 1.07
C PRO A 111 5.13 -16.09 2.18
N LEU A 112 6.41 -15.85 1.88
CA LEU A 112 7.56 -16.20 2.71
C LEU A 112 8.79 -15.37 2.36
N CYS A 113 9.76 -15.31 3.26
CA CYS A 113 11.07 -14.71 3.02
C CYS A 113 11.87 -15.61 2.07
N SER A 114 11.97 -15.23 0.79
CA SER A 114 12.69 -16.03 -0.21
C SER A 114 13.69 -15.21 -0.98
N VAL A 115 14.99 -15.45 -0.79
CA VAL A 115 16.04 -14.82 -1.61
C VAL A 115 15.91 -15.22 -3.10
N ARG A 116 15.40 -16.43 -3.39
CA ARG A 116 15.26 -16.94 -4.76
C ARG A 116 14.07 -16.38 -5.53
N HIS A 117 12.98 -16.04 -4.85
CA HIS A 117 11.72 -15.64 -5.49
C HIS A 117 11.37 -14.16 -5.28
N LEU A 118 11.99 -13.50 -4.30
CA LEU A 118 11.89 -12.06 -4.15
C LEU A 118 12.87 -11.40 -5.12
N SER A 119 12.40 -10.40 -5.83
CA SER A 119 13.24 -9.52 -6.65
C SER A 119 13.20 -8.11 -6.08
N CYS A 120 14.36 -7.44 -6.04
CA CYS A 120 14.44 -6.01 -5.78
C CYS A 120 14.82 -5.28 -7.06
N VAL A 121 14.49 -3.99 -7.13
CA VAL A 121 14.84 -3.15 -8.27
C VAL A 121 15.86 -2.12 -7.86
N LEU A 122 17.05 -2.20 -8.43
CA LEU A 122 18.08 -1.16 -8.32
C LEU A 122 17.79 -0.08 -9.37
N LEU A 123 17.65 1.15 -8.90
CA LEU A 123 17.38 2.32 -9.71
C LEU A 123 18.57 3.28 -9.58
N THR A 124 19.22 3.56 -10.70
CA THR A 124 20.31 4.54 -10.78
C THR A 124 19.80 5.82 -11.44
N VAL A 125 19.79 6.90 -10.68
CA VAL A 125 19.36 8.23 -11.09
C VAL A 125 20.61 9.10 -11.27
N LEU A 126 20.84 9.62 -12.48
CA LEU A 126 22.04 10.40 -12.80
C LEU A 126 21.82 11.92 -12.69
N GLU A 127 20.57 12.34 -12.71
CA GLU A 127 20.17 13.75 -12.66
C GLU A 127 18.82 13.88 -11.94
N PRO A 128 18.49 15.03 -11.34
CA PRO A 128 17.20 15.20 -10.65
C PRO A 128 16.04 14.82 -11.58
N THR A 129 15.26 13.83 -11.17
CA THR A 129 14.27 13.15 -12.01
C THR A 129 12.96 12.97 -11.24
N GLU A 130 11.86 13.39 -11.86
CA GLU A 130 10.52 13.09 -11.34
C GLU A 130 10.18 11.66 -11.71
N ALA A 131 9.86 10.83 -10.71
CA ALA A 131 9.55 9.43 -10.90
C ALA A 131 8.23 9.05 -10.23
N GLU A 132 7.41 8.29 -10.95
CA GLU A 132 6.16 7.71 -10.48
C GLU A 132 6.27 6.18 -10.53
N PHE A 133 5.95 5.56 -9.41
CA PHE A 133 6.02 4.12 -9.20
C PHE A 133 4.61 3.60 -9.03
N THR A 134 4.23 2.60 -9.81
CA THR A 134 2.93 1.95 -9.68
C THR A 134 3.08 0.44 -9.70
N LEU A 135 2.57 -0.20 -8.65
CA LEU A 135 2.59 -1.64 -8.47
C LEU A 135 1.19 -2.19 -8.68
N PHE A 136 1.07 -3.13 -9.62
CA PHE A 136 -0.17 -3.77 -10.01
C PHE A 136 -0.11 -5.27 -9.72
N GLN A 137 -1.19 -5.82 -9.15
CA GLN A 137 -1.35 -7.27 -9.02
C GLN A 137 -1.97 -7.84 -10.31
N GLU A 138 -1.36 -8.89 -10.87
CA GLU A 138 -1.89 -9.55 -12.07
C GLU A 138 -3.12 -10.43 -11.78
N GLY A 139 -3.95 -10.66 -12.81
CA GLY A 139 -4.98 -11.71 -12.79
C GLY A 139 -6.37 -11.31 -12.27
N GLN A 140 -6.64 -10.04 -11.98
CA GLN A 140 -7.89 -9.59 -11.34
C GLN A 140 -9.12 -9.48 -12.28
N ARG A 141 -8.98 -9.70 -13.60
CA ARG A 141 -10.09 -9.48 -14.57
C ARG A 141 -10.88 -10.73 -14.98
N ASN A 142 -10.41 -11.95 -14.71
CA ASN A 142 -11.11 -13.18 -15.08
C ASN A 142 -11.90 -13.73 -13.89
N SER A 143 -13.21 -13.99 -14.04
CA SER A 143 -14.11 -14.40 -12.94
C SER A 143 -13.67 -15.67 -12.19
N GLU A 144 -12.94 -16.58 -12.83
CA GLU A 144 -12.37 -17.77 -12.19
C GLU A 144 -11.11 -17.47 -11.36
N LYS A 145 -10.28 -16.49 -11.79
CA LYS A 145 -9.11 -15.99 -11.04
C LYS A 145 -9.47 -14.87 -10.04
N SER A 146 -10.66 -14.29 -10.17
CA SER A 146 -11.24 -13.27 -9.28
C SER A 146 -11.54 -13.78 -7.87
N GLN A 147 -11.39 -15.08 -7.61
CA GLN A 147 -11.41 -15.64 -6.26
C GLN A 147 -10.09 -15.42 -5.50
N ARG A 148 -9.03 -14.93 -6.14
CA ARG A 148 -7.82 -14.53 -5.42
C ARG A 148 -8.06 -13.22 -4.69
N SER A 149 -7.98 -13.27 -3.36
CA SER A 149 -8.03 -12.09 -2.50
C SER A 149 -7.03 -11.04 -2.99
N GLN A 150 -7.49 -9.79 -3.04
CA GLN A 150 -6.61 -8.65 -3.33
C GLN A 150 -5.47 -8.63 -2.31
N LEU A 151 -4.27 -8.31 -2.78
CA LEU A 151 -3.12 -8.18 -1.89
C LEU A 151 -3.06 -6.78 -1.28
N ASP A 152 -2.44 -6.71 -0.12
CA ASP A 152 -2.10 -5.49 0.62
C ASP A 152 -0.81 -4.84 0.10
N LEU A 153 -0.81 -4.51 -1.19
CA LEU A 153 0.36 -4.03 -1.92
C LEU A 153 0.98 -2.78 -1.28
N CYS A 154 2.30 -2.70 -1.32
CA CYS A 154 3.08 -1.52 -0.96
C CYS A 154 4.37 -1.46 -1.78
N VAL A 155 4.75 -0.26 -2.23
CA VAL A 155 6.06 0.01 -2.83
C VAL A 155 6.86 0.87 -1.86
N VAL A 156 8.10 0.48 -1.59
CA VAL A 156 9.01 1.23 -0.72
C VAL A 156 10.29 1.56 -1.48
N ILE A 157 10.69 2.82 -1.41
CA ILE A 157 11.88 3.36 -2.09
C ILE A 157 12.87 3.77 -1.02
N LEU A 158 14.05 3.15 -1.06
CA LEU A 158 15.12 3.39 -0.10
C LEU A 158 16.37 3.83 -0.86
N ARG A 159 17.14 4.75 -0.30
CA ARG A 159 18.48 5.05 -0.79
C ARG A 159 19.37 3.85 -0.51
N THR A 160 20.26 3.50 -1.42
CA THR A 160 21.19 2.38 -1.24
C THR A 160 22.62 2.76 -1.55
N LYS A 161 23.56 1.92 -1.10
CA LYS A 161 24.96 1.95 -1.50
C LYS A 161 25.35 0.54 -1.92
N LEU A 162 26.14 0.42 -2.98
CA LEU A 162 26.76 -0.87 -3.32
C LEU A 162 27.87 -1.18 -2.32
N SER A 163 27.84 -2.39 -1.76
CA SER A 163 28.99 -2.93 -1.05
C SER A 163 30.09 -3.30 -2.04
N SER A 164 31.33 -2.93 -1.74
CA SER A 164 32.49 -3.09 -2.62
C SER A 164 33.16 -4.47 -2.52
N SER A 165 32.66 -5.40 -1.69
CA SER A 165 33.37 -6.63 -1.34
C SER A 165 32.87 -7.92 -2.00
N ASP A 166 31.71 -7.95 -2.67
CA ASP A 166 31.21 -9.17 -3.31
C ASP A 166 30.85 -8.98 -4.78
N VAL A 167 31.25 -9.95 -5.59
CA VAL A 167 31.07 -10.03 -7.06
C VAL A 167 29.60 -10.32 -7.45
N ALA A 168 28.67 -10.28 -6.48
CA ALA A 168 27.23 -10.31 -6.69
C ALA A 168 26.56 -9.22 -5.82
N THR A 169 26.13 -8.16 -6.49
CA THR A 169 25.30 -7.02 -6.05
C THR A 169 24.38 -7.24 -4.83
N SER A 170 24.92 -7.14 -3.60
CA SER A 170 24.09 -6.98 -2.40
C SER A 170 23.91 -5.48 -2.09
N ALA A 171 22.78 -4.90 -2.49
CA ALA A 171 22.44 -3.51 -2.19
C ALA A 171 22.15 -3.35 -0.69
N GLN A 172 22.90 -2.48 0.00
CA GLN A 172 22.64 -2.21 1.43
C GLN A 172 21.43 -1.27 1.55
N VAL A 173 20.42 -1.66 2.33
CA VAL A 173 19.27 -0.80 2.60
C VAL A 173 19.69 0.40 3.43
N GLY A 174 19.47 1.60 2.89
CA GLY A 174 19.70 2.86 3.57
C GLY A 174 18.40 3.57 3.96
N LYS A 175 18.44 4.91 3.91
CA LYS A 175 17.34 5.78 4.36
C LYS A 175 16.09 5.62 3.49
N LEU A 176 14.91 5.60 4.11
CA LEU A 176 13.61 5.70 3.43
C LEU A 176 13.49 7.04 2.69
N ILE A 177 13.13 6.97 1.41
CA ILE A 177 12.92 8.13 0.54
C ILE A 177 11.44 8.39 0.33
N GLU A 178 10.70 7.36 -0.06
CA GLU A 178 9.24 7.43 -0.24
C GLU A 178 8.61 6.04 -0.15
N HIS A 179 7.31 5.99 0.10
CA HIS A 179 6.54 4.75 0.02
C HIS A 179 5.11 5.03 -0.45
N SER A 180 4.46 4.02 -1.05
CA SER A 180 3.03 4.08 -1.30
C SER A 180 2.24 3.88 -0.01
N LYS A 181 0.97 4.28 -0.02
CA LYS A 181 0.03 3.75 0.98
C LYS A 181 -0.03 2.23 0.81
N ARG A 182 -0.15 1.52 1.92
CA ARG A 182 -0.35 0.07 1.91
C ARG A 182 -1.83 -0.23 2.03
N GLN A 183 -2.42 -0.81 0.99
CA GLN A 183 -3.87 -0.98 0.89
C GLN A 183 -4.19 -2.31 0.21
N VAL A 184 -5.27 -2.96 0.66
CA VAL A 184 -5.84 -4.13 -0.03
C VAL A 184 -6.54 -3.64 -1.30
N ARG A 185 -5.78 -3.50 -2.38
CA ARG A 185 -6.22 -2.99 -3.68
C ARG A 185 -5.41 -3.65 -4.80
N GLY A 186 -6.02 -3.78 -5.98
CA GLY A 186 -5.34 -4.34 -7.15
C GLY A 186 -4.17 -3.48 -7.66
N PHE A 187 -4.03 -2.24 -7.20
CA PHE A 187 -2.87 -1.40 -7.48
C PHE A 187 -2.59 -0.38 -6.37
N VAL A 188 -1.33 0.01 -6.23
CA VAL A 188 -0.86 1.12 -5.38
C VAL A 188 0.24 1.88 -6.10
N GLY A 189 0.43 3.15 -5.75
CA GLY A 189 1.52 3.94 -6.31
C GLY A 189 1.95 5.10 -5.44
N CYS A 190 3.11 5.66 -5.77
CA CYS A 190 3.65 6.88 -5.21
C CYS A 190 4.47 7.64 -6.26
N GLN A 191 4.67 8.93 -6.02
CA GLN A 191 5.46 9.81 -6.89
C GLN A 191 6.50 10.55 -6.05
N LYS A 192 7.69 10.77 -6.61
CA LYS A 192 8.79 11.45 -5.92
C LYS A 192 9.74 12.13 -6.90
N MET A 193 10.22 13.32 -6.54
CA MET A 193 11.41 13.91 -7.15
C MET A 193 12.65 13.23 -6.54
N LEU A 194 13.37 12.46 -7.36
CA LEU A 194 14.58 11.76 -6.97
C LEU A 194 15.80 12.60 -7.30
N GLU A 195 16.75 12.61 -6.38
CA GLU A 195 18.06 13.25 -6.57
C GLU A 195 19.03 12.25 -7.25
N PRO A 196 20.17 12.73 -7.79
CA PRO A 196 21.18 11.84 -8.37
C PRO A 196 21.75 10.87 -7.33
N ASP A 197 21.33 9.61 -7.38
CA ASP A 197 21.81 8.55 -6.51
C ASP A 197 21.30 7.17 -6.92
N LEU A 198 21.67 6.18 -6.12
CA LEU A 198 21.20 4.80 -6.16
C LEU A 198 20.05 4.61 -5.18
N TYR A 199 19.01 3.96 -5.68
CA TYR A 199 17.82 3.59 -4.91
C TYR A 199 17.52 2.12 -5.08
N VAL A 200 17.02 1.49 -4.02
CA VAL A 200 16.41 0.17 -4.07
C VAL A 200 14.90 0.31 -3.89
N VAL A 201 14.16 -0.27 -4.81
CA VAL A 201 12.70 -0.32 -4.77
C VAL A 201 12.29 -1.75 -4.39
N VAL A 202 11.50 -1.85 -3.34
CA VAL A 202 11.02 -3.12 -2.77
C VAL A 202 9.49 -3.15 -2.85
N CYS A 203 8.97 -4.19 -3.50
CA CYS A 203 7.53 -4.46 -3.60
C CYS A 203 7.13 -5.43 -2.48
N LEU A 204 6.11 -5.08 -1.71
CA LEU A 204 5.70 -5.80 -0.51
C LEU A 204 4.22 -6.17 -0.55
N ALA A 205 3.91 -7.36 -0.03
CA ALA A 205 2.58 -7.81 0.36
C ALA A 205 2.73 -8.89 1.44
N PHE A 206 1.82 -8.92 2.41
CA PHE A 206 1.87 -9.83 3.56
C PHE A 206 0.54 -10.54 3.84
N ASN A 207 -0.59 -10.11 3.29
CA ASN A 207 -1.89 -10.68 3.64
C ASN A 207 -2.08 -12.10 3.12
N HIS A 208 -1.32 -12.55 2.13
CA HIS A 208 -1.36 -13.93 1.64
C HIS A 208 -0.39 -14.86 2.39
N TRP A 209 0.38 -14.39 3.36
CA TRP A 209 1.37 -15.23 4.07
C TRP A 209 0.72 -16.38 4.85
N HIS A 210 -0.55 -16.25 5.25
CA HIS A 210 -1.29 -17.31 5.92
C HIS A 210 -1.79 -18.43 4.98
N THR A 211 -1.66 -18.26 3.66
CA THR A 211 -2.27 -19.18 2.67
C THR A 211 -1.54 -20.52 2.57
N GLY A 212 -0.29 -20.60 3.03
CA GLY A 212 0.51 -21.82 2.97
C GLY A 212 0.84 -22.26 1.53
N ILE A 213 0.82 -21.35 0.56
CA ILE A 213 1.20 -21.65 -0.83
C ILE A 213 2.70 -21.98 -0.86
N CYS A 214 3.02 -23.25 -1.14
CA CYS A 214 4.41 -23.72 -1.25
C CYS A 214 4.90 -23.77 -2.71
N ASP A 215 3.99 -23.89 -3.68
CA ASP A 215 4.32 -23.96 -5.10
C ASP A 215 4.59 -22.56 -5.67
N ALA A 216 5.81 -22.34 -6.16
CA ALA A 216 6.24 -21.06 -6.73
C ALA A 216 5.43 -20.64 -7.96
N THR A 217 4.85 -21.58 -8.71
CA THR A 217 4.02 -21.28 -9.89
C THR A 217 2.67 -20.65 -9.51
N LEU A 218 2.27 -20.77 -8.24
CA LEU A 218 1.02 -20.22 -7.71
C LEU A 218 1.23 -18.89 -6.98
N TYR A 219 2.47 -18.41 -6.85
CA TYR A 219 2.75 -17.14 -6.21
C TYR A 219 2.04 -15.99 -6.95
N PRO A 220 1.44 -15.04 -6.23
CA PRO A 220 0.88 -13.86 -6.85
C PRO A 220 1.92 -13.09 -7.65
N GLU A 221 1.61 -12.82 -8.90
CA GLU A 221 2.43 -12.03 -9.81
C GLU A 221 2.08 -10.55 -9.73
N TYR A 222 3.06 -9.70 -9.98
CA TYR A 222 2.89 -8.27 -10.05
C TYR A 222 3.67 -7.64 -11.21
N VAL A 223 3.23 -6.44 -11.59
CA VAL A 223 3.98 -5.55 -12.49
C VAL A 223 4.27 -4.25 -11.75
N LEU A 224 5.56 -3.91 -11.64
CA LEU A 224 6.02 -2.59 -11.23
C LEU A 224 6.26 -1.74 -12.49
N ALA A 225 5.47 -0.69 -12.67
CA ALA A 225 5.68 0.33 -13.68
C ALA A 225 6.39 1.53 -13.05
N ILE A 226 7.46 1.98 -13.69
CA ILE A 226 8.23 3.18 -13.32
C ILE A 226 8.12 4.16 -14.48
N HIS A 227 7.46 5.28 -14.25
CA HIS A 227 7.41 6.40 -15.17
C HIS A 227 8.38 7.46 -14.69
N SER A 228 9.22 8.00 -15.57
CA SER A 228 10.25 8.96 -15.19
C SER A 228 10.38 10.09 -16.22
N SER A 229 10.52 11.33 -15.74
CA SER A 229 10.66 12.51 -16.60
C SER A 229 12.00 12.55 -17.35
N LYS A 230 12.98 11.78 -16.90
CA LYS A 230 14.30 11.62 -17.51
C LYS A 230 14.72 10.15 -17.50
N ARG A 231 15.75 9.80 -18.26
CA ARG A 231 16.21 8.41 -18.36
C ARG A 231 16.84 7.98 -17.04
N VAL A 232 16.39 6.84 -16.54
CA VAL A 232 16.92 6.16 -15.35
C VAL A 232 17.38 4.76 -15.75
N LEU A 233 18.46 4.28 -15.13
CA LEU A 233 18.90 2.90 -15.30
C LEU A 233 18.20 2.04 -14.25
N VAL A 234 17.63 0.92 -14.70
CA VAL A 234 16.81 0.03 -13.89
C VAL A 234 17.33 -1.39 -14.04
N GLU A 235 17.63 -2.04 -12.93
CA GLU A 235 18.15 -3.41 -12.89
C GLU A 235 17.38 -4.22 -11.84
N GLN A 236 17.00 -5.46 -12.16
CA GLN A 236 16.48 -6.40 -11.15
C GLN A 236 17.65 -7.11 -10.48
N ILE A 237 17.71 -7.02 -9.16
CA ILE A 237 18.78 -7.61 -8.34
C ILE A 237 18.20 -8.63 -7.35
N GLU A 238 19.03 -9.61 -6.99
CA GLU A 238 18.72 -10.53 -5.90
C GLU A 238 18.83 -9.80 -4.55
N PRO A 239 17.83 -9.94 -3.66
CA PRO A 239 17.84 -9.26 -2.38
C PRO A 239 18.79 -9.94 -1.38
N SER A 240 19.24 -9.18 -0.39
CA SER A 240 19.80 -9.75 0.83
C SER A 240 18.73 -10.55 1.60
N GLU A 241 19.15 -11.55 2.36
CA GLU A 241 18.28 -12.40 3.19
C GLU A 241 17.32 -11.62 4.11
N HIS A 242 17.75 -10.45 4.61
CA HIS A 242 16.98 -9.61 5.52
C HIS A 242 16.38 -8.36 4.87
N ILE A 243 16.21 -8.33 3.55
CA ILE A 243 15.72 -7.14 2.84
C ILE A 243 14.36 -6.68 3.38
N LEU A 244 13.47 -7.63 3.70
CA LEU A 244 12.12 -7.33 4.19
C LEU A 244 12.18 -6.72 5.59
N ALA A 245 12.99 -7.31 6.48
CA ALA A 245 13.24 -6.75 7.81
C ALA A 245 13.79 -5.33 7.71
N ASP A 246 14.89 -5.15 6.97
CA ASP A 246 15.58 -3.85 6.85
C ASP A 246 14.67 -2.78 6.23
N THR A 247 13.84 -3.16 5.25
CA THR A 247 12.83 -2.28 4.64
C THR A 247 11.75 -1.85 5.65
N ILE A 248 11.17 -2.81 6.37
CA ILE A 248 10.12 -2.53 7.36
C ILE A 248 10.66 -1.77 8.57
N ILE A 249 11.90 -2.03 8.98
CA ILE A 249 12.59 -1.31 10.04
C ILE A 249 12.80 0.15 9.62
N SER A 250 13.40 0.39 8.46
CA SER A 250 13.64 1.76 7.94
C SER A 250 12.34 2.56 7.82
N LEU A 251 11.27 1.89 7.42
CA LEU A 251 9.95 2.50 7.28
C LEU A 251 9.30 2.81 8.63
N THR A 252 9.35 1.87 9.56
CA THR A 252 8.84 2.02 10.93
C THR A 252 9.59 3.11 11.70
N LEU A 253 10.91 3.23 11.53
CA LEU A 253 11.68 4.31 12.14
C LEU A 253 11.31 5.69 11.60
N ALA A 254 11.03 5.79 10.30
CA ALA A 254 10.74 7.06 9.65
C ALA A 254 9.28 7.52 9.84
N LYS A 255 8.33 6.59 9.92
CA LYS A 255 6.88 6.90 9.90
C LYS A 255 6.11 6.37 11.12
N GLY A 256 6.71 5.46 11.88
CA GLY A 256 6.08 4.84 13.05
C GLY A 256 5.99 5.81 14.23
N GLN A 257 4.98 5.60 15.07
CA GLN A 257 4.83 6.30 16.34
C GLN A 257 5.77 5.66 17.36
N ARG A 258 6.66 6.46 17.94
CA ARG A 258 7.61 6.03 18.95
C ARG A 258 6.96 6.07 20.33
N HIS A 259 7.06 4.97 21.06
CA HIS A 259 6.63 4.85 22.45
C HIS A 259 7.81 4.38 23.29
N GLU A 260 8.23 5.23 24.22
CA GLU A 260 9.23 4.85 25.20
C GLU A 260 8.59 3.94 26.25
N GLY A 261 9.18 2.76 26.42
CA GLY A 261 8.81 1.85 27.48
C GLY A 261 9.59 2.18 28.76
N ARG A 262 10.14 1.14 29.39
CA ARG A 262 11.17 1.32 30.42
C ARG A 262 12.47 1.87 29.82
N GLU A 263 13.33 2.45 30.65
CA GLU A 263 14.67 2.91 30.23
C GLU A 263 15.36 1.85 29.36
N GLY A 264 15.86 2.25 28.19
CA GLY A 264 16.53 1.35 27.24
C GLY A 264 15.62 0.56 26.29
N MET A 265 14.30 0.56 26.47
CA MET A 265 13.34 -0.08 25.56
C MET A 265 12.52 0.95 24.79
N THR A 266 12.35 0.74 23.48
CA THR A 266 11.43 1.55 22.69
C THR A 266 10.62 0.70 21.74
N ALA A 267 9.31 0.90 21.76
CA ALA A 267 8.39 0.30 20.81
C ALA A 267 8.02 1.31 19.73
N TYR A 268 7.86 0.83 18.52
CA TYR A 268 7.40 1.61 17.39
C TYR A 268 6.15 0.95 16.80
N TYR A 269 5.12 1.76 16.54
CA TYR A 269 3.87 1.31 15.95
C TYR A 269 3.62 2.03 14.62
N LEU A 270 3.56 1.28 13.53
CA LEU A 270 3.22 1.82 12.21
C LEU A 270 1.77 1.47 11.86
N THR A 271 0.90 2.48 11.90
CA THR A 271 -0.55 2.35 11.61
C THR A 271 -1.05 3.35 10.58
N LYS A 272 -0.42 4.53 10.46
CA LYS A 272 -0.86 5.58 9.53
C LYS A 272 -0.46 5.22 8.10
N GLY A 273 -1.43 5.25 7.18
CA GLY A 273 -1.21 4.87 5.77
C GLY A 273 -0.95 3.37 5.58
N TRP A 274 -1.24 2.57 6.61
CA TRP A 274 -1.02 1.14 6.68
C TRP A 274 -2.37 0.44 6.87
N ALA A 275 -2.77 -0.44 5.94
CA ALA A 275 -3.90 -1.35 6.15
C ALA A 275 -3.51 -2.48 7.12
N GLY A 276 -3.16 -2.13 8.36
CA GLY A 276 -2.54 -3.04 9.30
C GLY A 276 -1.82 -2.37 10.47
N LEU A 277 -0.98 -3.14 11.16
CA LEU A 277 -0.11 -2.69 12.24
C LEU A 277 1.25 -3.37 12.10
N VAL A 278 2.33 -2.59 12.14
CA VAL A 278 3.67 -3.13 12.42
C VAL A 278 4.04 -2.79 13.85
N VAL A 279 4.52 -3.78 14.60
CA VAL A 279 5.13 -3.58 15.92
C VAL A 279 6.61 -3.91 15.81
N MET A 280 7.46 -2.93 16.09
CA MET A 280 8.90 -3.09 16.17
C MET A 280 9.39 -2.69 17.56
N VAL A 281 10.36 -3.42 18.10
CA VAL A 281 10.98 -3.10 19.39
C VAL A 281 12.48 -2.91 19.22
N GLU A 282 13.01 -1.88 19.85
CA GLU A 282 14.44 -1.63 20.01
C GLU A 282 14.87 -1.88 21.46
N ASN A 283 15.94 -2.64 21.61
CA ASN A 283 16.66 -2.86 22.86
C ASN A 283 17.99 -2.10 22.83
N ARG A 284 18.07 -1.01 23.58
CA ARG A 284 19.27 -0.18 23.73
C ARG A 284 20.14 -0.57 24.94
N HIS A 285 19.80 -1.65 25.65
CA HIS A 285 20.68 -2.16 26.69
C HIS A 285 21.90 -2.86 26.08
N GLU A 286 23.04 -2.73 26.74
CA GLU A 286 24.31 -3.33 26.32
C GLU A 286 24.45 -4.79 26.80
N ASN A 287 23.83 -5.15 27.93
CA ASN A 287 24.03 -6.43 28.60
C ASN A 287 22.73 -7.11 29.10
N ARG A 288 21.57 -6.63 28.66
CA ARG A 288 20.26 -7.19 29.04
C ARG A 288 19.43 -7.50 27.80
N TRP A 289 18.74 -8.62 27.85
CA TRP A 289 17.72 -9.00 26.87
C TRP A 289 16.39 -8.38 27.28
N ILE A 290 15.52 -8.16 26.30
CA ILE A 290 14.14 -7.76 26.54
C ILE A 290 13.24 -8.87 26.05
N HIS A 291 12.44 -9.43 26.96
CA HIS A 291 11.32 -10.28 26.57
C HIS A 291 10.12 -9.40 26.29
N VAL A 292 9.52 -9.59 25.12
CA VAL A 292 8.36 -8.84 24.64
C VAL A 292 7.26 -9.85 24.35
N ARG A 293 6.06 -9.57 24.85
CA ARG A 293 4.84 -10.30 24.49
C ARG A 293 3.88 -9.32 23.83
N CYS A 294 3.54 -9.59 22.58
CA CYS A 294 2.56 -8.84 21.81
C CYS A 294 1.29 -9.68 21.68
N ASP A 295 0.18 -9.16 22.18
CA ASP A 295 -1.13 -9.81 22.11
C ASP A 295 -2.07 -8.99 21.24
N CYS A 296 -2.54 -9.57 20.14
CA CYS A 296 -3.45 -8.94 19.19
C CYS A 296 -4.70 -9.79 18.92
N GLN A 297 -5.04 -10.74 19.82
CA GLN A 297 -6.12 -11.71 19.60
C GLN A 297 -7.52 -11.09 19.52
N GLU A 298 -7.71 -9.89 20.06
CA GLU A 298 -8.97 -9.13 19.99
C GLU A 298 -9.16 -8.37 18.66
N SER A 299 -8.22 -8.51 17.71
CA SER A 299 -8.32 -7.88 16.39
C SER A 299 -9.28 -8.62 15.46
N TYR A 300 -9.91 -7.90 14.54
CA TYR A 300 -10.90 -8.44 13.60
C TYR A 300 -10.50 -8.17 12.15
N ASN A 301 -10.71 -9.17 11.27
CA ASN A 301 -10.38 -9.12 9.84
C ASN A 301 -8.90 -8.80 9.57
N VAL A 302 -8.01 -9.42 10.35
CA VAL A 302 -6.56 -9.27 10.19
C VAL A 302 -5.83 -10.61 10.25
N VAL A 303 -4.69 -10.68 9.55
CA VAL A 303 -3.76 -11.81 9.57
C VAL A 303 -2.37 -11.35 9.94
N SER A 304 -1.56 -12.29 10.41
CA SER A 304 -0.22 -12.07 10.93
C SER A 304 0.81 -12.79 10.08
N THR A 305 1.91 -12.09 9.77
CA THR A 305 3.14 -12.68 9.20
C THR A 305 3.76 -13.77 10.07
N ARG A 306 3.45 -13.79 11.37
CA ARG A 306 3.90 -14.83 12.32
C ARG A 306 2.95 -16.04 12.37
N GLY A 307 1.88 -16.06 11.57
CA GLY A 307 0.85 -17.12 11.58
C GLY A 307 -0.04 -17.13 12.84
N GLN A 308 0.32 -16.38 13.89
CA GLN A 308 -0.43 -16.23 15.13
C GLN A 308 -0.59 -14.75 15.49
N LEU A 309 -1.68 -14.41 16.17
CA LEU A 309 -1.96 -13.05 16.67
C LEU A 309 -1.36 -12.77 18.05
N LYS A 310 -0.65 -13.74 18.62
CA LYS A 310 0.07 -13.60 19.87
C LYS A 310 1.50 -14.06 19.68
N THR A 311 2.45 -13.20 20.00
CA THR A 311 3.86 -13.52 19.92
C THR A 311 4.56 -13.23 21.24
N VAL A 312 5.62 -13.99 21.49
CA VAL A 312 6.55 -13.77 22.58
C VAL A 312 7.95 -13.86 22.01
N ASP A 313 8.73 -12.81 22.14
CA ASP A 313 10.03 -12.69 21.49
C ASP A 313 11.09 -12.19 22.47
N CYS A 314 12.31 -12.67 22.29
CA CYS A 314 13.48 -12.20 23.00
C CYS A 314 14.31 -11.30 22.09
N VAL A 315 14.41 -10.02 22.44
CA VAL A 315 15.22 -9.04 21.71
C VAL A 315 16.60 -8.94 22.38
N PRO A 316 17.69 -9.31 21.69
CA PRO A 316 19.05 -9.24 22.25
C PRO A 316 19.51 -7.81 22.56
N PRO A 317 20.56 -7.64 23.39
CA PRO A 317 21.18 -6.34 23.66
C PRO A 317 21.61 -5.64 22.36
N LEU A 318 21.39 -4.33 22.25
CA LEU A 318 21.75 -3.51 21.07
C LEU A 318 21.11 -3.98 19.74
N HIS A 319 19.95 -4.63 19.82
CA HIS A 319 19.20 -5.07 18.64
C HIS A 319 17.82 -4.44 18.56
N ARG A 320 17.29 -4.42 17.34
CA ARG A 320 15.90 -4.11 17.01
C ARG A 320 15.26 -5.28 16.30
N GLN A 321 13.97 -5.49 16.50
CA GLN A 321 13.27 -6.63 15.92
C GLN A 321 11.86 -6.24 15.50
N VAL A 322 11.44 -6.68 14.31
CA VAL A 322 10.04 -6.63 13.88
C VAL A 322 9.32 -7.77 14.58
N ILE A 323 8.47 -7.44 15.56
CA ILE A 323 7.78 -8.42 16.39
C ILE A 323 6.64 -9.09 15.62
N ILE A 324 5.81 -8.27 14.97
CA ILE A 324 4.66 -8.74 14.22
C ILE A 324 4.29 -7.71 13.14
N VAL A 325 3.92 -8.20 11.96
CA VAL A 325 3.23 -7.40 10.93
C VAL A 325 1.82 -7.98 10.79
N LEU A 326 0.84 -7.19 11.23
CA LEU A 326 -0.58 -7.45 11.03
C LEU A 326 -1.06 -6.72 9.79
N THR A 327 -2.00 -7.36 9.09
CA THR A 327 -2.57 -6.80 7.88
C THR A 327 -4.02 -7.17 7.70
N GLN A 328 -4.78 -6.28 7.06
CA GLN A 328 -6.17 -6.54 6.68
C GLN A 328 -6.25 -7.76 5.75
N LEU A 329 -7.12 -8.71 6.09
CA LEU A 329 -7.31 -9.93 5.32
C LEU A 329 -8.12 -9.66 4.05
N GLU A 330 -9.34 -9.12 4.20
CA GLU A 330 -10.24 -8.82 3.09
C GLU A 330 -10.56 -7.33 2.99
N GLY A 331 -10.48 -6.78 1.77
CA GLY A 331 -10.73 -5.36 1.48
C GLY A 331 -12.22 -4.98 1.41
N SER A 332 -13.13 -5.95 1.35
CA SER A 332 -14.58 -5.75 1.24
C SER A 332 -15.24 -5.30 2.55
N GLY A 333 -14.60 -5.57 3.69
CA GLY A 333 -15.10 -5.23 5.03
C GLY A 333 -14.18 -4.27 5.79
N GLY A 334 -14.70 -3.68 6.87
CA GLY A 334 -13.87 -2.98 7.83
C GLY A 334 -12.92 -3.94 8.57
N PHE A 335 -11.86 -3.38 9.16
CA PHE A 335 -10.97 -4.13 10.06
C PHE A 335 -10.75 -3.32 11.33
N SER A 336 -10.41 -4.01 12.43
CA SER A 336 -10.05 -3.38 13.69
C SER A 336 -8.80 -4.05 14.26
N ILE A 337 -7.95 -3.24 14.90
CA ILE A 337 -6.70 -3.70 15.49
C ILE A 337 -6.73 -3.35 16.97
N ALA A 338 -6.73 -4.38 17.80
CA ALA A 338 -6.49 -4.28 19.23
C ALA A 338 -5.12 -4.91 19.51
N HIS A 339 -4.24 -4.19 20.20
CA HIS A 339 -2.91 -4.69 20.53
C HIS A 339 -2.54 -4.34 21.97
N ARG A 340 -1.85 -5.25 22.64
CA ARG A 340 -1.27 -5.06 23.97
C ARG A 340 0.17 -5.53 23.96
N LEU A 341 1.09 -4.61 24.28
CA LEU A 341 2.51 -4.91 24.39
C LEU A 341 2.91 -5.00 25.87
N THR A 342 3.42 -6.14 26.28
CA THR A 342 3.99 -6.37 27.62
C THR A 342 5.46 -6.71 27.50
N HIS A 343 6.29 -6.20 28.39
CA HIS A 343 7.74 -6.39 28.30
C HIS A 343 8.40 -6.53 29.67
N ARG A 344 9.55 -7.21 29.71
CA ARG A 344 10.40 -7.35 30.90
C ARG A 344 11.87 -7.47 30.53
N LEU A 345 12.75 -7.09 31.45
CA LEU A 345 14.19 -7.33 31.33
C LEU A 345 14.53 -8.78 31.66
N ALA A 346 15.52 -9.33 30.98
CA ALA A 346 16.02 -10.68 31.18
C ALA A 346 17.55 -10.72 31.12
N SER A 347 18.14 -11.71 31.80
CA SER A 347 19.58 -11.98 31.81
C SER A 347 20.02 -13.00 30.76
N SER A 348 19.08 -13.60 30.03
CA SER A 348 19.33 -14.68 29.07
C SER A 348 18.33 -14.61 27.91
N GLY A 349 18.67 -15.26 26.80
CA GLY A 349 17.81 -15.32 25.61
C GLY A 349 16.57 -16.22 25.72
N GLY A 350 16.49 -17.11 26.71
CA GLY A 350 15.36 -18.03 26.87
C GLY A 350 14.13 -17.37 27.50
N LEU A 351 12.94 -17.66 26.98
CA LEU A 351 11.69 -17.02 27.42
C LEU A 351 11.21 -17.39 28.84
N HIS A 352 11.76 -18.44 29.46
CA HIS A 352 11.41 -18.92 30.80
C HIS A 352 9.90 -19.15 30.97
N ASP A 353 9.26 -18.65 32.02
CA ASP A 353 7.81 -18.76 32.28
C ASP A 353 6.90 -18.19 31.17
N TRP A 354 7.45 -17.52 30.15
CA TRP A 354 6.70 -17.04 28.99
C TRP A 354 6.71 -18.01 27.79
N GLY A 355 7.40 -19.15 27.87
CA GLY A 355 7.42 -20.16 26.81
C GLY A 355 8.03 -21.49 27.25
N PRO A 356 8.09 -22.50 26.38
CA PRO A 356 8.85 -23.71 26.64
C PRO A 356 10.33 -23.46 26.99
N PRO A 357 10.98 -24.39 27.72
CA PRO A 357 12.41 -24.30 27.99
C PRO A 357 13.24 -24.26 26.69
N GLY A 358 14.23 -23.37 26.63
CA GLY A 358 15.19 -23.29 25.52
C GLY A 358 14.72 -22.51 24.28
N ILE A 359 13.49 -21.99 24.26
CA ILE A 359 13.02 -21.15 23.13
C ILE A 359 13.21 -19.65 23.40
N SER A 360 13.54 -18.92 22.34
CA SER A 360 13.69 -17.44 22.35
C SER A 360 12.55 -16.71 21.65
N HIS A 361 11.77 -17.41 20.82
CA HIS A 361 10.68 -16.86 20.04
C HIS A 361 9.50 -17.84 20.04
N MET A 362 8.28 -17.32 20.17
CA MET A 362 7.04 -18.06 20.11
C MET A 362 6.01 -17.24 19.30
N PRO A 363 5.54 -17.73 18.15
CA PRO A 363 5.99 -18.96 17.48
C PRO A 363 7.47 -18.88 17.07
N PRO A 364 8.17 -20.04 16.92
CA PRO A 364 9.56 -20.07 16.47
C PRO A 364 9.75 -19.32 15.15
N LEU A 365 10.92 -18.73 14.96
CA LEU A 365 11.31 -18.16 13.67
C LEU A 365 11.87 -19.30 12.82
N ASP A 366 11.11 -19.74 11.83
CA ASP A 366 11.56 -20.70 10.84
C ASP A 366 12.05 -19.98 9.57
N ALA A 367 12.59 -20.74 8.62
CA ALA A 367 13.12 -20.20 7.37
C ALA A 367 12.09 -19.39 6.54
N VAL A 368 10.79 -19.53 6.82
CA VAL A 368 9.71 -18.81 6.12
C VAL A 368 9.64 -17.36 6.61
N VAL A 369 9.87 -17.11 7.90
CA VAL A 369 9.64 -15.80 8.53
C VAL A 369 10.91 -15.13 9.06
N GLU A 370 12.02 -15.87 9.16
CA GLU A 370 13.30 -15.42 9.70
C GLU A 370 13.83 -14.14 9.01
N GLY A 371 13.76 -14.09 7.68
CA GLY A 371 14.21 -12.91 6.90
C GLY A 371 13.49 -11.60 7.22
N LEU A 372 12.29 -11.65 7.81
CA LEU A 372 11.49 -10.48 8.22
C LEU A 372 11.59 -10.22 9.74
N HIS A 373 11.66 -11.27 10.55
CA HIS A 373 11.48 -11.18 11.99
C HIS A 373 12.75 -11.38 12.81
N SER A 374 13.89 -11.75 12.19
CA SER A 374 15.15 -11.88 12.93
C SER A 374 15.62 -10.54 13.52
N PRO A 375 16.22 -10.56 14.72
CA PRO A 375 16.83 -9.38 15.30
C PRO A 375 17.92 -8.77 14.39
N ARG A 376 17.96 -7.44 14.32
CA ARG A 376 18.92 -6.65 13.55
C ARG A 376 19.70 -5.74 14.50
N LEU A 377 20.99 -5.58 14.28
CA LEU A 377 21.82 -4.68 15.10
C LEU A 377 21.34 -3.22 14.97
N ILE A 378 21.38 -2.48 16.07
CA ILE A 378 21.20 -1.03 16.07
C ILE A 378 22.52 -0.43 15.57
N THR A 379 22.61 -0.17 14.27
CA THR A 379 23.73 0.58 13.66
C THR A 379 23.64 2.06 13.90
#